data_AF-A0A6G8G0J9-F1
#
_entry.id   AF-A0A6G8G0J9-F1
#
_cell.length_a   1.000
_cell.length_b   1.000
_cell.length_c   1.000
_cell.angle_alpha   90.00
_cell.angle_beta   90.00
_cell.angle_gamma   90.00
#
_symmetry.space_group_name_H-M   'P 1'
#
loop_
_entity.id
_entity.type
_entity.pdbx_description
1 polymer ?
#
loop_
_entity_poly.entity_id
_entity_poly.type
_entity_poly.pdbx_seq_one_letter_code
_entity_poly.pdbx_strand_id
1 'polypeptide(L)'
;MRVLRRVLAVLLVLVVVGAVFGYRHYRPLLETGTGYAAHNSCAVALVAGRDDPDTDLPPNPLVPYLTGYVNLAGKSSTSAVWWLLAKQKAFYTQGYGCTVAGERPTVSRRATKVETEGNPFAEVPAPETDPALQEVVARAFGDDLSATRKKALGTRAVVVIRDGKLVAERYADGFTADTPQLGWSMAKSATNLLVGRYVLDRGLDIQESGLRPEWTDERKAITVDQLMRMTSGLRWDETYDLGTPITQMLYAEPDMAKYVASQPLAHQPGTYQQYSSGSTNLVCSWLSSLADVPDTDFPRTELFAPSACPRPSGSPTPPATRCAPPTSGPPRATGGPGPVRPPGRRLGRQAAAAGGLDGAVDHGPAGRPHRGEGLRRRLVGQQGGRRLARQLAAAGRRVLGQRPRRPAGLRRAVAAAGRRAARVLARGRRVGAAHRRARARRHRRGADLLTRGPVRRSG
;
A
#
# COMPACT_ATOMS: atom_id res chain seq x y z
N MET A 1 11.36 -62.40 4.41
CA MET A 1 11.74 -61.13 5.09
C MET A 1 12.38 -60.07 4.18
N ARG A 2 13.39 -60.38 3.34
CA ARG A 2 14.06 -59.36 2.48
C ARG A 2 13.14 -58.70 1.44
N VAL A 3 12.28 -59.47 0.78
CA VAL A 3 11.31 -58.97 -0.20
C VAL A 3 10.28 -58.05 0.46
N LEU A 4 9.70 -58.48 1.59
CA LEU A 4 8.76 -57.66 2.37
C LEU A 4 9.36 -56.31 2.79
N ARG A 5 10.62 -56.29 3.27
CA ARG A 5 11.32 -55.03 3.61
C ARG A 5 11.50 -54.11 2.39
N ARG A 6 11.81 -54.66 1.21
CA ARG A 6 11.91 -53.87 -0.03
C ARG A 6 10.56 -53.31 -0.47
N VAL A 7 9.49 -54.10 -0.38
CA VAL A 7 8.13 -53.65 -0.69
C VAL A 7 7.69 -52.53 0.27
N LEU A 8 7.89 -52.70 1.59
CA LEU A 8 7.59 -51.67 2.58
C LEU A 8 8.40 -50.39 2.35
N ALA A 9 9.68 -50.50 1.99
CA ALA A 9 10.51 -49.35 1.66
C ALA A 9 10.00 -48.61 0.42
N VAL A 10 9.61 -49.33 -0.64
CA VAL A 10 9.03 -48.71 -1.85
C VAL A 10 7.69 -48.03 -1.53
N LEU A 11 6.81 -48.67 -0.75
CA LEU A 11 5.55 -48.07 -0.33
C LEU A 11 5.76 -46.81 0.51
N LEU A 12 6.71 -46.84 1.46
CA LEU A 12 7.07 -45.66 2.24
C LEU A 12 7.57 -44.53 1.34
N VAL A 13 8.42 -44.82 0.35
CA VAL A 13 8.89 -43.83 -0.62
C VAL A 13 7.72 -43.24 -1.41
N LEU A 14 6.80 -44.08 -1.89
CA LEU A 14 5.62 -43.61 -2.62
C LEU A 14 4.72 -42.71 -1.76
N VAL A 15 4.51 -43.08 -0.49
CA VAL A 15 3.75 -42.26 0.47
C VAL A 15 4.45 -40.93 0.73
N VAL A 16 5.77 -40.92 0.93
CA VAL A 16 6.55 -39.69 1.14
C VAL A 16 6.51 -38.81 -0.11
N VAL A 17 6.68 -39.37 -1.30
CA VAL A 17 6.58 -38.61 -2.57
C VAL A 17 5.18 -38.03 -2.75
N GLY A 18 4.14 -38.81 -2.50
CA GLY A 18 2.75 -38.35 -2.54
C GLY A 18 2.48 -37.23 -1.53
N ALA A 19 2.99 -37.37 -0.29
CA ALA A 19 2.87 -36.35 0.74
C ALA A 19 3.63 -35.07 0.39
N VAL A 20 4.84 -35.17 -0.17
CA VAL A 20 5.63 -34.00 -0.62
C VAL A 20 4.94 -33.30 -1.79
N PHE A 21 4.41 -34.05 -2.76
CA PHE A 21 3.68 -33.48 -3.89
C PHE A 21 2.38 -32.81 -3.42
N GLY A 22 1.60 -33.48 -2.57
CA GLY A 22 0.41 -32.93 -1.94
C GLY A 22 0.72 -31.67 -1.15
N TYR A 23 1.75 -31.69 -0.29
CA TYR A 23 2.18 -30.50 0.45
C TYR A 23 2.57 -29.35 -0.48
N ARG A 24 3.36 -29.60 -1.53
CA ARG A 24 3.72 -28.56 -2.50
C ARG A 24 2.50 -27.96 -3.21
N HIS A 25 1.52 -28.79 -3.55
CA HIS A 25 0.29 -28.35 -4.19
C HIS A 25 -0.58 -27.49 -3.27
N TYR A 26 -0.75 -27.90 -2.00
CA TYR A 26 -1.60 -27.20 -1.03
C TYR A 26 -0.87 -26.12 -0.21
N ARG A 27 0.45 -25.99 -0.33
CA ARG A 27 1.26 -25.03 0.42
C ARG A 27 0.74 -23.58 0.32
N PRO A 28 0.39 -23.03 -0.87
CA PRO A 28 -0.12 -21.66 -0.94
C PRO A 28 -1.41 -21.47 -0.13
N LEU A 29 -2.31 -22.44 -0.15
CA LEU A 29 -3.55 -22.41 0.63
C LEU A 29 -3.26 -22.42 2.13
N LEU A 30 -2.34 -23.29 2.58
CA LEU A 30 -1.95 -23.38 3.98
C LEU A 30 -1.26 -22.11 4.47
N GLU A 31 -0.29 -21.58 3.71
CA GLU A 31 0.47 -20.37 4.07
C GLU A 31 -0.42 -19.13 4.10
N THR A 32 -1.27 -18.94 3.09
CA THR A 32 -2.19 -17.79 3.06
C THR A 32 -3.22 -17.85 4.18
N GLY A 33 -3.71 -19.04 4.52
CA GLY A 33 -4.69 -19.21 5.59
C GLY A 33 -4.12 -19.01 7.00
N THR A 34 -2.92 -19.53 7.28
CA THR A 34 -2.24 -19.27 8.57
C THR A 34 -1.75 -17.83 8.67
N GLY A 35 -1.31 -17.23 7.56
CA GLY A 35 -0.94 -15.82 7.50
C GLY A 35 -2.09 -14.87 7.76
N TYR A 36 -3.23 -15.08 7.10
CA TYR A 36 -4.46 -14.33 7.36
C TYR A 36 -4.85 -14.41 8.85
N ALA A 37 -4.84 -15.61 9.42
CA ALA A 37 -5.22 -15.81 10.81
C ALA A 37 -4.24 -15.16 11.78
N ALA A 38 -2.93 -15.33 11.59
CA ALA A 38 -1.90 -14.70 12.43
C ALA A 38 -1.96 -13.17 12.32
N HIS A 39 -2.08 -12.65 11.10
CA HIS A 39 -2.15 -11.22 10.83
C HIS A 39 -3.35 -10.58 11.52
N ASN A 40 -4.55 -11.10 11.26
CA ASN A 40 -5.76 -10.42 11.69
C ASN A 40 -6.01 -10.56 13.19
N SER A 41 -5.65 -11.70 13.80
CA SER A 41 -5.67 -11.82 15.26
C SER A 41 -4.68 -10.88 15.95
N CYS A 42 -3.51 -10.63 15.33
CA CYS A 42 -2.60 -9.58 15.79
C CYS A 42 -3.26 -8.21 15.71
N ALA A 43 -3.92 -7.88 14.58
CA ALA A 43 -4.55 -6.57 14.39
C ALA A 43 -5.69 -6.33 15.38
N VAL A 44 -6.59 -7.30 15.55
CA VAL A 44 -7.71 -7.23 16.50
C VAL A 44 -7.20 -7.02 17.94
N ALA A 45 -6.25 -7.84 18.39
CA ALA A 45 -5.75 -7.78 19.77
C ALA A 45 -4.82 -6.59 20.06
N LEU A 46 -3.86 -6.33 19.18
CA LEU A 46 -2.74 -5.42 19.48
C LEU A 46 -2.90 -4.04 18.84
N VAL A 47 -3.77 -3.90 17.84
CA VAL A 47 -4.09 -2.59 17.23
C VAL A 47 -5.44 -2.09 17.72
N ALA A 48 -6.50 -2.90 17.63
CA ALA A 48 -7.84 -2.50 18.05
C ALA A 48 -8.10 -2.66 19.55
N GLY A 49 -7.26 -3.43 20.27
CA GLY A 49 -7.45 -3.68 21.71
C GLY A 49 -8.67 -4.55 21.99
N ARG A 50 -9.04 -5.42 21.05
CA ARG A 50 -10.22 -6.28 21.10
C ARG A 50 -9.81 -7.75 21.20
N ASP A 51 -10.64 -8.59 21.79
CA ASP A 51 -10.30 -9.98 22.13
C ASP A 51 -11.06 -11.03 21.31
N ASP A 52 -12.07 -10.62 20.52
CA ASP A 52 -12.88 -11.51 19.69
C ASP A 52 -12.67 -11.28 18.18
N PRO A 53 -11.72 -11.99 17.54
CA PRO A 53 -11.51 -11.91 16.11
C PRO A 53 -12.65 -12.53 15.27
N ASP A 54 -13.46 -13.43 15.83
CA ASP A 54 -14.50 -14.14 15.07
C ASP A 54 -15.72 -13.25 14.79
N THR A 55 -15.98 -12.25 15.64
CA THR A 55 -16.97 -11.20 15.38
C THR A 55 -16.40 -10.03 14.57
N ASP A 56 -15.07 -9.88 14.57
CA ASP A 56 -14.39 -8.74 13.96
C ASP A 56 -13.83 -9.00 12.55
N LEU A 57 -13.80 -10.25 12.10
CA LEU A 57 -13.18 -10.62 10.84
C LEU A 57 -14.11 -11.46 9.96
N PRO A 58 -13.96 -11.38 8.62
CA PRO A 58 -14.59 -12.34 7.72
C PRO A 58 -14.19 -13.78 8.07
N PRO A 59 -15.11 -14.74 7.89
CA PRO A 59 -14.85 -16.14 8.21
C PRO A 59 -13.67 -16.67 7.37
N ASN A 60 -12.77 -17.41 8.02
CA ASN A 60 -11.67 -18.09 7.36
C ASN A 60 -11.97 -19.61 7.28
N PRO A 61 -11.97 -20.22 6.09
CA PRO A 61 -12.35 -21.62 5.92
C PRO A 61 -11.41 -22.61 6.64
N LEU A 62 -10.20 -22.19 7.02
CA LEU A 62 -9.30 -23.02 7.81
C LEU A 62 -9.54 -22.96 9.32
N VAL A 63 -10.38 -22.05 9.83
CA VAL A 63 -10.60 -21.86 11.28
C VAL A 63 -10.81 -23.17 12.06
N PRO A 64 -11.61 -24.15 11.59
CA PRO A 64 -11.78 -25.42 12.32
C PRO A 64 -10.49 -26.24 12.49
N TYR A 65 -9.47 -25.98 11.68
CA TYR A 65 -8.21 -26.72 11.61
C TYR A 65 -7.00 -25.88 12.07
N LEU A 66 -7.22 -24.61 12.38
CA LEU A 66 -6.18 -23.70 12.83
C LEU A 66 -6.01 -23.80 14.35
N THR A 67 -4.77 -23.99 14.77
CA THR A 67 -4.34 -23.71 16.14
C THR A 67 -3.66 -22.34 16.12
N GLY A 68 -4.22 -21.38 16.86
CA GLY A 68 -3.67 -20.03 16.96
C GLY A 68 -3.65 -19.54 18.39
N TYR A 69 -2.68 -18.71 18.72
CA TYR A 69 -2.66 -17.99 20.00
C TYR A 69 -2.02 -16.62 19.82
N VAL A 70 -2.56 -15.64 20.54
CA VAL A 70 -2.02 -14.29 20.61
C VAL A 70 -1.11 -14.19 21.83
N ASN A 71 0.14 -13.77 21.63
CA ASN A 71 1.07 -13.46 22.70
C ASN A 71 1.14 -11.93 22.90
N LEU A 72 0.38 -11.44 23.89
CA LEU A 72 0.30 -10.01 24.20
C LEU A 72 1.65 -9.44 24.66
N ALA A 73 2.35 -10.14 25.58
CA ALA A 73 3.65 -9.72 26.08
C ALA A 73 4.71 -9.68 24.96
N GLY A 74 4.68 -10.67 24.07
CA GLY A 74 5.55 -10.76 22.91
C GLY A 74 5.15 -9.86 21.74
N LYS A 75 4.02 -9.14 21.84
CA LYS A 75 3.45 -8.30 20.77
C LYS A 75 3.40 -9.04 19.44
N SER A 76 2.88 -10.26 19.45
CA SER A 76 2.83 -11.11 18.25
C SER A 76 1.67 -12.09 18.31
N SER A 77 1.18 -12.52 17.15
CA SER A 77 0.23 -13.63 17.03
C SER A 77 0.82 -14.73 16.17
N THR A 78 0.52 -15.98 16.50
CA THR A 78 0.98 -17.17 15.77
C THR A 78 -0.21 -18.02 15.37
N SER A 79 -0.19 -18.52 14.14
CA SER A 79 -1.17 -19.47 13.63
C SER A 79 -0.47 -20.62 12.91
N ALA A 80 -1.00 -21.83 13.07
CA ALA A 80 -0.51 -23.04 12.42
C ALA A 80 -1.67 -23.99 12.14
N VAL A 81 -1.54 -24.79 11.08
CA VAL A 81 -2.43 -25.93 10.81
C VAL A 81 -1.83 -27.15 11.50
N TRP A 82 -2.60 -27.84 12.34
CA TRP A 82 -2.20 -29.10 12.98
C TRP A 82 -0.78 -29.06 13.59
N TRP A 83 -0.64 -28.31 14.69
CA TRP A 83 0.53 -28.18 15.59
C TRP A 83 1.89 -27.76 14.96
N LEU A 84 2.19 -28.03 13.68
CA LEU A 84 3.46 -27.69 13.03
C LEU A 84 3.38 -27.42 11.51
N LEU A 85 2.29 -27.76 10.79
CA LEU A 85 2.24 -27.55 9.34
C LEU A 85 1.92 -26.07 9.01
N ALA A 86 2.75 -25.48 8.15
CA ALA A 86 2.59 -24.11 7.64
C ALA A 86 2.45 -23.02 8.72
N LYS A 87 3.27 -23.08 9.77
CA LYS A 87 3.28 -22.08 10.84
C LYS A 87 3.65 -20.68 10.31
N GLN A 88 2.83 -19.69 10.63
CA GLN A 88 3.13 -18.28 10.38
C GLN A 88 2.95 -17.43 11.63
N LYS A 89 3.66 -16.30 11.65
CA LYS A 89 3.69 -15.38 12.78
C LYS A 89 3.54 -13.94 12.28
N ALA A 90 2.72 -13.18 13.00
CA ALA A 90 2.59 -11.74 12.81
C ALA A 90 3.18 -11.01 14.01
N PHE A 91 3.90 -9.92 13.75
CA PHE A 91 4.50 -9.07 14.77
C PHE A 91 3.85 -7.70 14.76
N TYR A 92 3.40 -7.26 15.93
CA TYR A 92 2.94 -5.89 16.11
C TYR A 92 4.14 -4.96 16.30
N THR A 93 4.18 -3.92 15.47
CA THR A 93 5.15 -2.83 15.57
C THR A 93 4.39 -1.54 15.81
N GLN A 94 4.71 -0.86 16.91
CA GLN A 94 4.02 0.37 17.32
C GLN A 94 4.07 1.42 16.20
N GLY A 95 2.88 1.85 15.77
CA GLY A 95 2.69 2.83 14.69
C GLY A 95 2.75 2.26 13.27
N TYR A 96 3.15 1.01 13.08
CA TYR A 96 3.17 0.34 11.77
C TYR A 96 2.17 -0.82 11.65
N GLY A 97 1.50 -1.19 12.74
CA GLY A 97 0.50 -2.25 12.74
C GLY A 97 1.12 -3.64 12.85
N CYS A 98 0.46 -4.63 12.26
CA CYS A 98 0.90 -6.02 12.27
C CYS A 98 1.56 -6.40 10.94
N THR A 99 2.58 -7.25 10.98
CA THR A 99 3.28 -7.72 9.78
C THR A 99 3.56 -9.20 9.90
N VAL A 100 3.14 -9.97 8.89
CA VAL A 100 3.49 -11.39 8.78
C VAL A 100 4.95 -11.52 8.38
N ALA A 101 5.75 -12.18 9.22
CA ALA A 101 7.17 -12.38 8.97
C ALA A 101 7.70 -13.57 9.77
N GLY A 102 8.79 -14.19 9.29
CA GLY A 102 9.50 -15.23 10.05
C GLY A 102 10.20 -14.68 11.30
N GLU A 103 10.65 -13.43 11.23
CA GLU A 103 11.32 -12.71 12.31
C GLU A 103 10.70 -11.34 12.51
N ARG A 104 10.92 -10.73 13.68
CA ARG A 104 10.37 -9.40 13.98
C ARG A 104 10.93 -8.38 12.99
N PRO A 105 10.08 -7.64 12.26
CA PRO A 105 10.55 -6.61 11.33
C PRO A 105 11.40 -5.56 12.04
N THR A 106 12.48 -5.15 11.39
CA THR A 106 13.28 -4.02 11.85
C THR A 106 12.75 -2.76 11.19
N VAL A 107 12.31 -1.79 12.00
CA VAL A 107 11.90 -0.47 11.51
C VAL A 107 13.05 0.52 11.70
N SER A 108 13.38 1.24 10.62
CA SER A 108 14.51 2.17 10.59
C SER A 108 14.29 3.39 11.50
N ARG A 109 13.03 3.75 11.75
CA ARG A 109 12.64 4.87 12.61
C ARG A 109 11.35 4.59 13.37
N ARG A 110 11.17 5.32 14.47
CA ARG A 110 9.88 5.35 15.19
C ARG A 110 8.84 5.99 14.27
N ALA A 111 7.63 5.42 14.25
CA ALA A 111 6.54 6.00 13.49
C ALA A 111 6.29 7.46 13.91
N THR A 112 6.11 8.32 12.92
CA THR A 112 5.72 9.71 13.13
C THR A 112 4.38 9.75 13.83
N LYS A 113 4.33 10.53 14.91
CA LYS A 113 3.10 10.78 15.63
C LYS A 113 2.22 11.66 14.75
N VAL A 114 1.01 11.18 14.50
CA VAL A 114 -0.03 11.97 13.85
C VAL A 114 -0.73 12.70 14.98
N GLU A 115 -0.46 13.99 15.11
CA GLU A 115 -1.13 14.83 16.09
C GLU A 115 -2.60 15.03 15.70
N THR A 116 -3.45 15.24 16.68
CA THR A 116 -4.86 15.60 16.47
C THR A 116 -5.05 17.09 16.28
N GLU A 117 -4.00 17.87 16.53
CA GLU A 117 -4.01 19.32 16.41
C GLU A 117 -4.42 19.74 15.00
N GLY A 118 -5.49 20.53 14.89
CA GLY A 118 -6.03 20.95 13.59
C GLY A 118 -7.02 19.97 12.95
N ASN A 119 -7.28 18.80 13.53
CA ASN A 119 -8.43 17.99 13.18
C ASN A 119 -9.69 18.59 13.86
N PRO A 120 -10.62 19.20 13.10
CA PRO A 120 -11.79 19.85 13.69
C PRO A 120 -12.81 18.87 14.28
N PHE A 121 -12.58 17.55 14.17
CA PHE A 121 -13.48 16.50 14.65
C PHE A 121 -12.91 15.68 15.82
N ALA A 122 -11.67 15.92 16.24
CA ALA A 122 -11.01 15.10 17.26
C ALA A 122 -11.67 15.24 18.66
N GLU A 123 -12.07 16.46 19.02
CA GLU A 123 -12.58 16.79 20.36
C GLU A 123 -14.04 17.30 20.36
N VAL A 124 -14.77 17.10 19.25
CA VAL A 124 -16.15 17.57 19.16
C VAL A 124 -17.06 16.65 19.99
N PRO A 125 -17.94 17.16 20.87
CA PRO A 125 -18.92 16.32 21.56
C PRO A 125 -19.80 15.54 20.58
N ALA A 126 -20.37 14.42 21.03
CA ALA A 126 -21.38 13.72 20.24
C ALA A 126 -22.53 14.71 19.91
N PRO A 127 -22.92 14.85 18.64
CA PRO A 127 -23.94 15.81 18.26
C PRO A 127 -25.33 15.33 18.72
N GLU A 128 -26.17 16.26 19.16
CA GLU A 128 -27.61 16.01 19.20
C GLU A 128 -28.09 15.77 17.77
N THR A 129 -28.46 14.53 17.50
CA THR A 129 -28.78 14.09 16.14
C THR A 129 -30.26 14.34 15.87
N ASP A 130 -30.58 15.00 14.75
CA ASP A 130 -31.96 15.18 14.26
C ASP A 130 -32.71 13.83 14.20
N PRO A 131 -33.97 13.73 14.67
CA PRO A 131 -34.70 12.45 14.70
C PRO A 131 -34.77 11.72 13.35
N ALA A 132 -34.92 12.44 12.24
CA ALA A 132 -34.94 11.82 10.91
C ALA A 132 -33.56 11.25 10.56
N LEU A 133 -32.47 11.92 10.97
CA LEU A 133 -31.12 11.40 10.81
C LEU A 133 -30.83 10.22 11.75
N GLN A 134 -31.38 10.22 12.97
CA GLN A 134 -31.30 9.07 13.88
C GLN A 134 -31.91 7.81 13.26
N GLU A 135 -33.08 7.93 12.62
CA GLU A 135 -33.74 6.81 11.95
C GLU A 135 -32.91 6.27 10.76
N VAL A 136 -32.27 7.17 9.99
CA VAL A 136 -31.35 6.77 8.91
C VAL A 136 -30.14 6.03 9.47
N VAL A 137 -29.55 6.51 10.56
CA VAL A 137 -28.45 5.83 11.24
C VAL A 137 -28.90 4.48 11.80
N ALA A 138 -30.09 4.39 12.39
CA ALA A 138 -30.64 3.13 12.90
C ALA A 138 -30.79 2.06 11.80
N ARG A 139 -31.29 2.45 10.62
CA ARG A 139 -31.34 1.57 9.45
C ARG A 139 -29.95 1.17 8.94
N ALA A 140 -28.97 2.07 9.01
CA ALA A 140 -27.58 1.72 8.68
C ALA A 140 -26.99 0.68 9.67
N PHE A 141 -27.50 0.62 10.90
CA PHE A 141 -27.21 -0.42 11.88
C PHE A 141 -28.10 -1.67 11.74
N GLY A 142 -29.05 -1.67 10.80
CA GLY A 142 -29.98 -2.78 10.58
C GLY A 142 -30.94 -3.00 11.74
N ASP A 143 -31.31 -1.95 12.48
CA ASP A 143 -32.28 -2.05 13.59
C ASP A 143 -33.69 -2.49 13.11
N ASP A 144 -33.97 -2.33 11.82
CA ASP A 144 -35.17 -2.80 11.13
C ASP A 144 -35.04 -4.24 10.60
N LEU A 145 -33.90 -4.89 10.78
CA LEU A 145 -33.61 -6.23 10.27
C LEU A 145 -33.72 -7.30 11.37
N SER A 146 -33.91 -8.57 10.96
CA SER A 146 -33.80 -9.71 11.87
C SER A 146 -32.39 -9.81 12.46
N ALA A 147 -32.24 -10.41 13.64
CA ALA A 147 -30.95 -10.58 14.31
C ALA A 147 -29.88 -11.22 13.40
N THR A 148 -30.25 -12.23 12.60
CA THR A 148 -29.35 -12.87 11.63
C THR A 148 -28.88 -11.89 10.54
N ARG A 149 -29.80 -11.09 9.98
CA ARG A 149 -29.47 -10.12 8.94
C ARG A 149 -28.67 -8.94 9.49
N LYS A 150 -29.01 -8.46 10.69
CA LYS A 150 -28.24 -7.43 11.40
C LYS A 150 -26.81 -7.89 11.69
N LYS A 151 -26.64 -9.13 12.16
CA LYS A 151 -25.32 -9.75 12.36
C LYS A 151 -24.55 -9.85 11.04
N ALA A 152 -25.21 -10.28 9.95
CA ALA A 152 -24.58 -10.35 8.63
C ALA A 152 -24.22 -8.97 8.05
N LEU A 153 -25.00 -7.92 8.36
CA LEU A 153 -24.70 -6.55 7.95
C LEU A 153 -23.44 -6.01 8.65
N GLY A 154 -23.28 -6.27 9.95
CA GLY A 154 -22.02 -6.06 10.66
C GLY A 154 -21.55 -4.59 10.77
N THR A 155 -22.46 -3.62 10.74
CA THR A 155 -22.11 -2.19 10.85
C THR A 155 -21.46 -1.89 12.21
N ARG A 156 -20.23 -1.36 12.19
CA ARG A 156 -19.45 -1.02 13.41
C ARG A 156 -19.49 0.44 13.78
N ALA A 157 -19.50 1.32 12.78
CA ALA A 157 -19.45 2.75 12.97
C ALA A 157 -20.14 3.45 11.81
N VAL A 158 -20.95 4.46 12.11
CA VAL A 158 -21.48 5.43 11.15
C VAL A 158 -21.15 6.81 11.68
N VAL A 159 -20.54 7.65 10.86
CA VAL A 159 -20.23 9.05 11.16
C VAL A 159 -20.71 9.90 10.00
N VAL A 160 -21.49 10.95 10.28
CA VAL A 160 -22.08 11.82 9.26
C VAL A 160 -21.58 13.25 9.46
N ILE A 161 -20.90 13.76 8.43
CA ILE A 161 -20.41 15.14 8.38
C ILE A 161 -21.21 15.89 7.31
N ARG A 162 -21.76 17.06 7.68
CA ARG A 162 -22.48 17.96 6.78
C ARG A 162 -21.99 19.38 7.01
N ASP A 163 -21.63 20.08 5.93
CA ASP A 163 -21.15 21.46 5.97
C ASP A 163 -19.98 21.69 6.96
N GLY A 164 -19.08 20.70 7.02
CA GLY A 164 -17.91 20.73 7.93
C GLY A 164 -18.25 20.49 9.40
N LYS A 165 -19.50 20.14 9.73
CA LYS A 165 -19.95 19.84 11.10
C LYS A 165 -20.28 18.37 11.23
N LEU A 166 -19.95 17.80 12.38
CA LEU A 166 -20.39 16.48 12.78
C LEU A 166 -21.86 16.56 13.21
N VAL A 167 -22.74 15.82 12.52
CA VAL A 167 -24.20 15.94 12.71
C VAL A 167 -24.86 14.64 13.17
N ALA A 168 -24.18 13.51 13.02
CA ALA A 168 -24.57 12.23 13.64
C ALA A 168 -23.36 11.31 13.76
N GLU A 169 -23.40 10.46 14.77
CA GLU A 169 -22.57 9.27 14.82
C GLU A 169 -23.24 8.18 15.64
N ARG A 170 -22.86 6.93 15.37
CA ARG A 170 -23.20 5.78 16.20
C ARG A 170 -22.14 4.71 16.02
N TYR A 171 -21.87 3.99 17.11
CA TYR A 171 -20.92 2.88 17.17
C TYR A 171 -21.64 1.63 17.66
N ALA A 172 -21.20 0.46 17.21
CA ALA A 172 -21.68 -0.82 17.69
C ALA A 172 -21.14 -1.11 19.10
N ASP A 173 -21.73 -2.09 19.79
CA ASP A 173 -21.30 -2.50 21.12
C ASP A 173 -19.80 -2.89 21.12
N GLY A 174 -19.04 -2.33 22.07
CA GLY A 174 -17.59 -2.51 22.16
C GLY A 174 -16.77 -1.71 21.15
N PHE A 175 -17.39 -0.85 20.35
CA PHE A 175 -16.71 0.11 19.47
C PHE A 175 -16.95 1.54 19.96
N THR A 176 -15.93 2.37 19.82
CA THR A 176 -15.99 3.80 20.15
C THR A 176 -15.43 4.63 19.00
N ALA A 177 -15.53 5.95 19.14
CA ALA A 177 -14.85 6.89 18.26
C ALA A 177 -13.32 6.73 18.25
N ASP A 178 -12.76 6.06 19.27
CA ASP A 178 -11.33 5.81 19.48
C ASP A 178 -10.90 4.38 19.05
N THR A 179 -11.82 3.51 18.67
CA THR A 179 -11.48 2.16 18.19
C THR A 179 -10.99 2.20 16.74
N PRO A 180 -9.72 1.85 16.45
CA PRO A 180 -9.24 1.81 15.07
C PRO A 180 -9.90 0.66 14.30
N GLN A 181 -10.30 0.95 13.07
CA GLN A 181 -10.89 -0.03 12.15
C GLN A 181 -9.93 -0.34 11.01
N LEU A 182 -10.06 -1.56 10.47
CA LEU A 182 -9.36 -1.96 9.25
C LEU A 182 -9.85 -1.10 8.09
N GLY A 183 -8.91 -0.41 7.44
CA GLY A 183 -9.20 0.50 6.33
C GLY A 183 -9.54 -0.21 5.03
N TRP A 184 -9.09 -1.44 4.86
CA TRP A 184 -9.26 -2.22 3.64
C TRP A 184 -8.86 -1.40 2.40
N SER A 185 -9.64 -1.52 1.33
CA SER A 185 -9.39 -0.82 0.08
C SER A 185 -9.59 0.70 0.14
N MET A 186 -10.06 1.27 1.26
CA MET A 186 -10.07 2.73 1.44
C MET A 186 -8.64 3.29 1.36
N ALA A 187 -7.64 2.54 1.82
CA ALA A 187 -6.23 2.92 1.76
C ALA A 187 -5.74 3.30 0.36
N LYS A 188 -6.30 2.69 -0.70
CA LYS A 188 -5.97 3.02 -2.10
C LYS A 188 -6.25 4.48 -2.45
N SER A 189 -7.29 5.05 -1.83
CA SER A 189 -7.64 6.47 -1.99
C SER A 189 -6.59 7.37 -1.35
N ALA A 190 -6.07 7.00 -0.17
CA ALA A 190 -4.97 7.71 0.47
C ALA A 190 -3.68 7.61 -0.34
N THR A 191 -3.37 6.44 -0.90
CA THR A 191 -2.24 6.28 -1.84
C THR A 191 -2.37 7.21 -3.05
N ASN A 192 -3.53 7.24 -3.70
CA ASN A 192 -3.76 8.12 -4.86
C ASN A 192 -3.71 9.62 -4.48
N LEU A 193 -4.18 9.98 -3.28
CA LEU A 193 -4.06 11.33 -2.76
C LEU A 193 -2.58 11.72 -2.55
N LEU A 194 -1.77 10.80 -2.04
CA LEU A 194 -0.33 10.99 -1.86
C LEU A 194 0.39 11.19 -3.20
N VAL A 195 0.05 10.41 -4.24
CA VAL A 195 0.53 10.68 -5.61
C VAL A 195 0.12 12.08 -6.06
N GLY A 196 -1.15 12.44 -5.88
CA GLY A 196 -1.67 13.77 -6.25
C GLY A 196 -0.92 14.92 -5.56
N ARG A 197 -0.57 14.74 -4.27
CA ARG A 197 0.26 15.70 -3.54
C ARG A 197 1.63 15.85 -4.18
N TYR A 198 2.29 14.75 -4.53
CA TYR A 198 3.61 14.81 -5.16
C TYR A 198 3.57 15.42 -6.58
N VAL A 199 2.48 15.23 -7.33
CA VAL A 199 2.26 15.93 -8.60
C VAL A 199 2.23 17.43 -8.38
N LEU A 200 1.52 17.91 -7.36
CA LEU A 200 1.39 19.34 -7.06
C LEU A 200 2.67 19.95 -6.45
N ASP A 201 3.26 19.28 -5.46
CA ASP A 201 4.37 19.80 -4.67
C ASP A 201 5.72 19.63 -5.36
N ARG A 202 5.89 18.53 -6.12
CA ARG A 202 7.18 18.14 -6.72
C ARG A 202 7.16 18.02 -8.25
N GLY A 203 6.00 18.24 -8.88
CA GLY A 203 5.87 18.18 -10.32
C GLY A 203 6.03 16.79 -10.92
N LEU A 204 5.68 15.73 -10.16
CA LEU A 204 5.69 14.36 -10.70
C LEU A 204 4.80 14.22 -11.93
N ASP A 205 5.27 13.45 -12.92
CA ASP A 205 4.48 13.08 -14.09
C ASP A 205 3.88 11.68 -13.89
N ILE A 206 2.55 11.61 -13.84
CA ILE A 206 1.84 10.33 -13.74
C ILE A 206 1.94 9.50 -15.03
N GLN A 207 2.42 10.07 -16.13
CA GLN A 207 2.72 9.34 -17.36
C GLN A 207 4.12 8.70 -17.35
N GLU A 208 4.90 8.88 -16.28
CA GLU A 208 6.16 8.17 -16.10
C GLU A 208 5.95 6.66 -16.16
N SER A 209 6.86 5.97 -16.87
CA SER A 209 6.95 4.51 -16.99
C SER A 209 8.34 4.04 -16.55
N GLY A 210 8.66 2.75 -16.69
CA GLY A 210 9.94 2.22 -16.20
C GLY A 210 9.98 2.13 -14.67
N LEU A 211 8.81 1.93 -14.05
CA LEU A 211 8.59 1.96 -12.60
C LEU A 211 9.31 0.83 -11.85
N ARG A 212 9.76 -0.21 -12.57
CA ARG A 212 10.40 -1.40 -12.02
C ARG A 212 11.64 -1.75 -12.86
N PRO A 213 12.84 -1.86 -12.25
CA PRO A 213 14.05 -2.21 -12.99
C PRO A 213 14.01 -3.62 -13.59
N GLU A 214 13.22 -4.54 -13.03
CA GLU A 214 13.07 -5.91 -13.53
C GLU A 214 12.19 -6.02 -14.79
N TRP A 215 11.45 -4.97 -15.18
CA TRP A 215 10.64 -4.98 -16.40
C TRP A 215 11.49 -4.60 -17.61
N THR A 216 11.90 -5.62 -18.38
CA THR A 216 12.65 -5.46 -19.64
C THR A 216 11.76 -5.58 -20.89
N ASP A 217 10.53 -6.05 -20.71
CA ASP A 217 9.52 -6.33 -21.73
C ASP A 217 8.45 -5.20 -21.82
N GLU A 218 7.28 -5.48 -22.40
CA GLU A 218 6.18 -4.52 -22.57
C GLU A 218 5.69 -3.92 -21.24
N ARG A 219 5.92 -4.60 -20.10
CA ARG A 219 5.56 -4.07 -18.77
C ARG A 219 6.31 -2.78 -18.45
N LYS A 220 7.47 -2.53 -19.06
CA LYS A 220 8.22 -1.27 -18.88
C LYS A 220 7.43 -0.03 -19.32
N ALA A 221 6.40 -0.20 -20.15
CA ALA A 221 5.53 0.86 -20.62
C ALA A 221 4.35 1.15 -19.66
N ILE A 222 4.16 0.34 -18.61
CA ILE A 222 3.13 0.59 -17.60
C ILE A 222 3.43 1.92 -16.90
N THR A 223 2.46 2.83 -16.91
CA THR A 223 2.60 4.15 -16.28
C THR A 223 1.98 4.19 -14.88
N VAL A 224 2.37 5.19 -14.08
CA VAL A 224 1.77 5.43 -12.75
C VAL A 224 0.26 5.64 -12.87
N ASP A 225 -0.16 6.41 -13.87
CA ASP A 225 -1.58 6.67 -14.18
C ASP A 225 -2.35 5.38 -14.48
N GLN A 226 -1.75 4.46 -15.23
CA GLN A 226 -2.36 3.17 -15.52
C GLN A 226 -2.49 2.31 -14.27
N LEU A 227 -1.51 2.32 -13.36
CA LEU A 227 -1.62 1.64 -12.07
C LEU A 227 -2.74 2.24 -11.21
N MET A 228 -2.81 3.58 -11.10
CA MET A 228 -3.83 4.29 -10.32
C MET A 228 -5.25 4.07 -10.84
N ARG A 229 -5.42 3.93 -12.15
CA ARG A 229 -6.71 3.62 -12.81
C ARG A 229 -7.01 2.12 -12.90
N MET A 230 -6.07 1.29 -12.44
CA MET A 230 -6.15 -0.17 -12.46
C MET A 230 -6.32 -0.71 -13.89
N THR A 231 -5.41 -0.27 -14.75
CA THR A 231 -5.32 -0.62 -16.18
C THR A 231 -3.92 -1.11 -16.54
N SER A 232 -3.24 -1.77 -15.61
CA SER A 232 -1.85 -2.22 -15.79
C SER A 232 -1.70 -3.29 -16.87
N GLY A 233 -2.77 -4.06 -17.14
CA GLY A 233 -2.74 -5.21 -18.04
C GLY A 233 -2.07 -6.44 -17.45
N LEU A 234 -1.56 -6.38 -16.20
CA LEU A 234 -1.01 -7.53 -15.49
C LEU A 234 -2.11 -8.56 -15.22
N ARG A 235 -1.76 -9.84 -15.34
CA ARG A 235 -2.65 -10.94 -14.92
C ARG A 235 -2.85 -10.86 -13.41
N TRP A 236 -4.07 -10.56 -13.00
CA TRP A 236 -4.44 -10.46 -11.60
C TRP A 236 -5.72 -11.24 -11.32
N ASP A 237 -5.81 -11.79 -10.12
CA ASP A 237 -7.03 -12.34 -9.57
C ASP A 237 -7.21 -11.75 -8.16
N GLU A 238 -8.31 -11.00 -8.00
CA GLU A 238 -8.67 -10.29 -6.78
C GLU A 238 -9.73 -11.07 -5.96
N THR A 239 -9.96 -12.35 -6.30
CA THR A 239 -10.78 -13.22 -5.48
C THR A 239 -10.02 -13.53 -4.20
N TYR A 240 -10.57 -13.20 -3.03
CA TYR A 240 -9.88 -13.37 -1.75
C TYR A 240 -9.90 -14.81 -1.23
N ASP A 241 -10.01 -15.80 -2.11
CA ASP A 241 -9.87 -17.20 -1.73
C ASP A 241 -8.42 -17.51 -1.32
N LEU A 242 -8.23 -18.53 -0.50
CA LEU A 242 -6.88 -18.92 -0.08
C LEU A 242 -6.08 -19.46 -1.27
N GLY A 243 -4.82 -19.03 -1.38
CA GLY A 243 -3.92 -19.41 -2.47
C GLY A 243 -4.11 -18.64 -3.78
N THR A 244 -5.01 -17.66 -3.84
CA THR A 244 -5.12 -16.74 -4.99
C THR A 244 -3.99 -15.70 -4.97
N PRO A 245 -3.70 -15.03 -6.10
CA PRO A 245 -2.65 -14.01 -6.17
C PRO A 245 -2.74 -12.92 -5.12
N ILE A 246 -3.94 -12.45 -4.78
CA ILE A 246 -4.11 -11.42 -3.76
C ILE A 246 -3.79 -11.94 -2.35
N THR A 247 -4.25 -13.12 -1.95
CA THR A 247 -3.99 -13.66 -0.61
C THR A 247 -2.54 -14.12 -0.48
N GLN A 248 -1.97 -14.65 -1.56
CA GLN A 248 -0.53 -14.94 -1.67
C GLN A 248 0.29 -13.66 -1.45
N MET A 249 -0.02 -12.59 -2.19
CA MET A 249 0.63 -11.29 -2.03
C MET A 249 0.54 -10.78 -0.59
N LEU A 250 -0.64 -10.82 0.03
CA LEU A 250 -0.85 -10.22 1.36
C LEU A 250 -0.23 -11.02 2.50
N TYR A 251 -0.21 -12.35 2.41
CA TYR A 251 0.05 -13.21 3.57
C TYR A 251 1.25 -14.16 3.41
N ALA A 252 1.78 -14.32 2.20
CA ALA A 252 2.89 -15.24 1.95
C ALA A 252 4.13 -14.56 1.33
N GLU A 253 3.99 -13.37 0.75
CA GLU A 253 5.08 -12.69 0.05
C GLU A 253 5.74 -11.60 0.92
N PRO A 254 7.06 -11.68 1.17
CA PRO A 254 7.78 -10.65 1.93
C PRO A 254 7.95 -9.34 1.14
N ASP A 255 7.92 -9.40 -0.19
CA ASP A 255 7.94 -8.23 -1.08
C ASP A 255 6.74 -8.30 -2.02
N MET A 256 5.64 -7.71 -1.56
CA MET A 256 4.36 -7.68 -2.28
C MET A 256 4.51 -7.06 -3.66
N ALA A 257 5.27 -5.97 -3.79
CA ALA A 257 5.43 -5.27 -5.05
C ALA A 257 6.22 -6.10 -6.07
N LYS A 258 7.27 -6.80 -5.62
CA LYS A 258 8.02 -7.73 -6.47
C LYS A 258 7.17 -8.92 -6.92
N TYR A 259 6.34 -9.48 -6.03
CA TYR A 259 5.40 -10.54 -6.41
C TYR A 259 4.43 -10.07 -7.50
N VAL A 260 3.83 -8.89 -7.34
CA VAL A 260 2.94 -8.32 -8.35
C VAL A 260 3.69 -8.03 -9.65
N ALA A 261 4.89 -7.45 -9.57
CA ALA A 261 5.71 -7.15 -10.73
C ALA A 261 6.12 -8.41 -11.52
N SER A 262 6.19 -9.56 -10.86
CA SER A 262 6.49 -10.85 -11.48
C SER A 262 5.34 -11.40 -12.34
N GLN A 263 4.10 -10.92 -12.13
CA GLN A 263 2.96 -11.36 -12.91
C GLN A 263 3.16 -11.01 -14.40
N PRO A 264 2.80 -11.91 -15.33
CA PRO A 264 2.85 -11.62 -16.75
C PRO A 264 1.71 -10.68 -17.16
N LEU A 265 1.83 -10.08 -18.34
CA LEU A 265 0.71 -9.37 -18.95
C LEU A 265 -0.36 -10.36 -19.41
N ALA A 266 -1.62 -10.08 -19.09
CA ALA A 266 -2.79 -10.69 -19.71
C ALA A 266 -3.37 -9.79 -20.82
N HIS A 267 -3.14 -8.48 -20.73
CA HIS A 267 -3.60 -7.47 -21.67
C HIS A 267 -2.51 -6.43 -21.92
N GLN A 268 -2.62 -5.69 -23.03
CA GLN A 268 -1.75 -4.54 -23.25
C GLN A 268 -1.98 -3.48 -22.15
N PRO A 269 -0.92 -2.82 -21.63
CA PRO A 269 -1.07 -1.74 -20.66
C PRO A 269 -2.03 -0.65 -21.16
N GLY A 270 -2.95 -0.23 -20.29
CA GLY A 270 -3.93 0.82 -20.57
C GLY A 270 -5.19 0.37 -21.31
N THR A 271 -5.28 -0.88 -21.80
CA THR A 271 -6.42 -1.31 -22.64
C THR A 271 -7.51 -2.07 -21.90
N TYR A 272 -7.22 -2.60 -20.72
CA TYR A 272 -8.17 -3.38 -19.92
C TYR A 272 -8.21 -2.88 -18.49
N GLN A 273 -9.42 -2.60 -17.97
CA GLN A 273 -9.62 -2.20 -16.59
C GLN A 273 -9.90 -3.41 -15.72
N GLN A 274 -9.03 -3.67 -14.75
CA GLN A 274 -9.16 -4.75 -13.78
C GLN A 274 -8.86 -4.21 -12.39
N TYR A 275 -9.81 -4.31 -11.47
CA TYR A 275 -9.57 -3.93 -10.07
C TYR A 275 -8.40 -4.75 -9.51
N SER A 276 -7.40 -4.07 -8.93
CA SER A 276 -6.14 -4.69 -8.54
C SER A 276 -5.51 -4.01 -7.31
N SER A 277 -5.50 -4.70 -6.18
CA SER A 277 -4.70 -4.36 -5.00
C SER A 277 -3.21 -4.45 -5.29
N GLY A 278 -2.81 -5.35 -6.20
CA GLY A 278 -1.44 -5.43 -6.69
C GLY A 278 -0.97 -4.14 -7.35
N SER A 279 -1.81 -3.53 -8.21
CA SER A 279 -1.48 -2.26 -8.86
C SER A 279 -1.26 -1.13 -7.85
N THR A 280 -2.01 -1.12 -6.74
CA THR A 280 -1.78 -0.14 -5.65
C THR A 280 -0.46 -0.41 -4.94
N ASN A 281 -0.10 -1.67 -4.68
CA ASN A 281 1.20 -2.01 -4.08
C ASN A 281 2.38 -1.58 -4.95
N LEU A 282 2.26 -1.67 -6.28
CA LEU A 282 3.26 -1.13 -7.20
C LEU A 282 3.38 0.40 -7.09
N VAL A 283 2.25 1.14 -6.97
CA VAL A 283 2.28 2.59 -6.72
C VAL A 283 2.97 2.92 -5.40
N CYS A 284 2.66 2.18 -4.33
CA CYS A 284 3.30 2.40 -3.03
C CYS A 284 4.82 2.12 -3.07
N SER A 285 5.24 1.07 -3.77
CA SER A 285 6.66 0.77 -3.96
C SER A 285 7.37 1.84 -4.79
N TRP A 286 6.73 2.34 -5.85
CA TRP A 286 7.26 3.45 -6.64
C TRP A 286 7.36 4.74 -5.81
N LEU A 287 6.31 5.14 -5.08
CA LEU A 287 6.34 6.28 -4.15
C LEU A 287 7.47 6.13 -3.13
N SER A 288 7.66 4.95 -2.55
CA SER A 288 8.74 4.68 -1.60
C SER A 288 10.12 4.81 -2.23
N SER A 289 10.27 4.56 -3.53
CA SER A 289 11.53 4.75 -4.26
C SER A 289 11.88 6.22 -4.51
N LEU A 290 10.89 7.11 -4.46
CA LEU A 290 11.07 8.56 -4.57
C LEU A 290 11.49 9.22 -3.26
N ALA A 291 11.33 8.52 -2.13
CA ALA A 291 11.70 9.04 -0.82
C ALA A 291 13.23 8.96 -0.64
N ASP A 292 13.82 10.02 -0.09
CA ASP A 292 15.28 10.10 0.16
C ASP A 292 15.77 9.02 1.15
N VAL A 293 14.86 8.49 1.96
CA VAL A 293 15.09 7.36 2.86
C VAL A 293 13.98 6.33 2.63
N PRO A 294 14.30 5.04 2.40
CA PRO A 294 13.30 3.99 2.36
C PRO A 294 12.58 3.93 3.70
N ASP A 295 11.31 4.29 3.70
CA ASP A 295 10.65 4.60 4.93
C ASP A 295 9.17 4.19 4.90
N THR A 296 8.85 3.24 5.79
CA THR A 296 7.50 2.73 6.05
C THR A 296 6.58 3.78 6.67
N ASP A 297 7.15 4.88 7.15
CA ASP A 297 6.43 5.97 7.83
C ASP A 297 6.04 7.10 6.87
N PHE A 298 6.38 6.97 5.59
CA PHE A 298 6.14 7.95 4.55
C PHE A 298 4.68 8.43 4.46
N PRO A 299 3.64 7.58 4.53
CA PRO A 299 2.25 8.06 4.57
C PRO A 299 1.95 8.93 5.80
N ARG A 300 2.57 8.65 6.94
CA ARG A 300 2.39 9.46 8.16
C ARG A 300 3.03 10.83 8.01
N THR A 301 4.25 10.90 7.49
CA THR A 301 4.94 12.20 7.31
C THR A 301 4.38 13.04 6.18
N GLU A 302 3.98 12.41 5.07
CA GLU A 302 3.62 13.12 3.85
C GLU A 302 2.11 13.31 3.68
N LEU A 303 1.27 12.58 4.43
CA LEU A 303 -0.18 12.75 4.34
C LEU A 303 -0.78 13.08 5.70
N PHE A 304 -0.63 12.20 6.69
CA PHE A 304 -1.41 12.30 7.91
C PHE A 304 -0.96 13.41 8.86
N ALA A 305 0.33 13.50 9.19
CA ALA A 305 0.85 14.53 10.09
C ALA A 305 0.67 15.96 9.54
N PRO A 306 0.88 16.26 8.24
CA PRO A 306 0.58 17.59 7.70
C PRO A 306 -0.91 17.89 7.56
N SER A 307 -1.76 16.86 7.42
CA SER A 307 -3.21 17.03 7.32
C SER A 307 -3.89 17.36 8.66
N ALA A 308 -3.18 17.15 9.78
CA ALA A 308 -3.46 17.76 11.08
C ALA A 308 -3.11 19.26 10.96
N CYS A 309 -4.04 20.06 10.41
CA CYS A 309 -3.69 21.33 9.80
C CYS A 309 -3.49 22.46 10.86
N PRO A 310 -2.32 23.10 10.94
CA PRO A 310 -2.14 24.27 11.80
C PRO A 310 -2.95 25.48 11.30
N ARG A 311 -3.54 26.25 12.23
CA ARG A 311 -4.16 27.55 11.95
C ARG A 311 -3.14 28.49 11.28
N PRO A 312 -3.42 29.11 10.13
CA PRO A 312 -2.72 30.32 9.74
C PRO A 312 -3.26 31.48 10.60
N SER A 313 -2.39 32.11 11.40
CA SER A 313 -2.67 33.39 12.01
C SER A 313 -2.79 34.46 10.90
N GLY A 314 -3.94 35.14 10.86
CA GLY A 314 -4.05 36.46 10.21
C GLY A 314 -4.49 36.53 8.74
N SER A 315 -5.49 35.76 8.27
CA SER A 315 -6.16 36.07 7.00
C SER A 315 -7.68 36.20 7.16
N PRO A 316 -8.32 37.30 6.69
CA PRO A 316 -9.75 37.58 6.91
C PRO A 316 -10.70 36.87 5.92
N THR A 317 -10.28 35.79 5.27
CA THR A 317 -11.13 35.02 4.33
C THR A 317 -11.63 33.72 4.96
N PRO A 318 -12.93 33.39 4.84
CA PRO A 318 -13.49 32.18 5.44
C PRO A 318 -12.94 30.92 4.75
N PRO A 319 -12.42 29.93 5.51
CA PRO A 319 -11.92 28.69 4.94
C PRO A 319 -13.09 27.74 4.63
N ALA A 320 -13.58 27.79 3.39
CA ALA A 320 -14.50 26.79 2.88
C ALA A 320 -13.74 25.50 2.48
N THR A 321 -14.11 24.40 3.14
CA THR A 321 -14.10 23.05 2.58
C THR A 321 -12.73 22.43 2.23
N ARG A 322 -11.88 22.20 3.23
CA ARG A 322 -10.74 21.28 3.08
C ARG A 322 -10.54 20.53 4.39
N CYS A 323 -11.07 19.31 4.48
CA CYS A 323 -10.56 18.17 5.26
C CYS A 323 -11.61 17.04 5.21
N ALA A 324 -11.19 15.84 4.79
CA ALA A 324 -11.96 14.60 4.87
C ALA A 324 -11.19 13.62 5.77
N PRO A 325 -11.86 12.75 6.55
CA PRO A 325 -11.19 11.92 7.56
C PRO A 325 -10.38 10.75 6.92
N PRO A 326 -9.33 10.26 7.61
CA PRO A 326 -8.36 9.32 7.05
C PRO A 326 -8.83 7.86 7.01
N THR A 327 -8.12 7.04 6.22
CA THR A 327 -8.52 5.69 5.75
C THR A 327 -8.06 4.53 6.63
N SER A 328 -7.56 4.79 7.84
CA SER A 328 -7.43 3.82 8.95
C SER A 328 -7.01 4.56 10.21
N GLY A 329 -7.74 4.35 11.28
CA GLY A 329 -7.61 5.08 12.54
C GLY A 329 -8.97 5.08 13.22
N PRO A 330 -9.03 5.58 14.45
CA PRO A 330 -10.32 5.79 15.06
C PRO A 330 -11.19 6.72 14.21
N PRO A 331 -12.52 6.50 14.18
CA PRO A 331 -13.47 7.42 13.53
C PRO A 331 -13.22 8.89 13.89
N ARG A 332 -12.72 9.15 15.11
CA ARG A 332 -12.17 10.43 15.55
C ARG A 332 -10.78 10.19 16.14
N ALA A 333 -9.72 10.27 15.33
CA ALA A 333 -8.38 9.93 15.81
C ALA A 333 -7.98 10.71 17.08
N THR A 334 -7.64 9.99 18.16
CA THR A 334 -6.99 10.45 19.40
C THR A 334 -5.71 9.62 19.66
N GLY A 335 -4.75 10.15 20.43
CA GLY A 335 -3.44 9.51 20.68
C GLY A 335 -3.12 9.28 22.16
N GLY A 336 -2.37 8.20 22.48
CA GLY A 336 -1.90 7.84 23.84
C GLY A 336 -0.49 7.17 23.90
N PRO A 337 0.19 7.09 25.08
CA PRO A 337 1.62 7.44 25.26
C PRO A 337 2.67 6.27 25.34
N GLY A 338 3.99 6.62 25.30
CA GLY A 338 5.19 5.74 25.53
C GLY A 338 5.84 5.95 26.93
N PRO A 339 7.09 5.50 27.30
CA PRO A 339 8.32 5.18 26.54
C PRO A 339 9.07 3.86 26.96
N VAL A 340 10.24 3.41 26.42
CA VAL A 340 11.67 3.58 26.89
C VAL A 340 12.66 2.81 25.93
N ARG A 341 13.94 3.25 25.83
CA ARG A 341 15.12 2.79 24.99
C ARG A 341 16.18 2.02 25.85
N PRO A 342 17.38 1.50 25.39
CA PRO A 342 18.10 1.41 24.08
C PRO A 342 18.77 -0.01 23.84
N PRO A 343 19.96 -0.22 23.20
CA PRO A 343 20.46 0.08 21.84
C PRO A 343 20.99 -1.16 21.01
N GLY A 344 21.22 -0.98 19.68
CA GLY A 344 22.44 -1.48 18.99
C GLY A 344 22.37 -2.49 17.80
N ARG A 345 22.55 -1.97 16.56
CA ARG A 345 23.13 -2.57 15.30
C ARG A 345 22.45 -3.83 14.68
N ARG A 346 22.40 -4.14 13.37
CA ARG A 346 23.01 -3.69 12.08
C ARG A 346 21.96 -3.92 10.95
N LEU A 347 22.15 -3.24 9.82
CA LEU A 347 21.20 -3.08 8.70
C LEU A 347 20.92 -4.34 7.87
N GLY A 348 19.63 -4.63 7.66
CA GLY A 348 19.09 -5.46 6.59
C GLY A 348 18.00 -4.69 5.83
N ARG A 349 18.05 -4.71 4.50
CA ARG A 349 17.17 -3.95 3.60
C ARG A 349 15.77 -4.57 3.52
N GLN A 350 14.71 -3.82 3.81
CA GLN A 350 13.34 -4.16 3.41
C GLN A 350 12.62 -2.90 2.93
N ALA A 351 11.97 -3.02 1.78
CA ALA A 351 11.18 -1.96 1.15
C ALA A 351 9.81 -1.88 1.82
N ALA A 352 9.32 -0.66 2.03
CA ALA A 352 8.02 -0.39 2.60
C ALA A 352 6.91 -0.94 1.68
N ALA A 353 6.19 -1.94 2.17
CA ALA A 353 4.95 -2.42 1.54
C ALA A 353 3.76 -1.61 2.08
N ALA A 354 2.75 -1.42 1.23
CA ALA A 354 1.45 -0.89 1.62
C ALA A 354 0.66 -1.84 2.54
N GLY A 355 1.24 -2.99 2.90
CA GLY A 355 0.67 -4.00 3.79
C GLY A 355 0.58 -3.60 5.26
N GLY A 356 0.64 -2.30 5.59
CA GLY A 356 0.30 -1.78 6.91
C GLY A 356 -1.12 -1.18 6.99
N LEU A 357 -1.93 -1.38 5.95
CA LEU A 357 -3.31 -0.89 5.86
C LEU A 357 -4.17 -2.05 5.33
N ASP A 358 -4.56 -2.90 6.27
CA ASP A 358 -4.95 -4.30 6.09
C ASP A 358 -6.23 -4.51 5.28
N GLY A 359 -6.33 -5.64 4.55
CA GLY A 359 -7.25 -6.03 3.43
C GLY A 359 -8.16 -7.27 3.66
N ALA A 360 -9.47 -7.27 3.27
CA ALA A 360 -10.37 -8.45 3.19
C ALA A 360 -11.72 -8.21 2.46
N VAL A 361 -11.99 -9.13 1.53
CA VAL A 361 -13.16 -10.03 1.31
C VAL A 361 -14.59 -9.46 1.31
N ASP A 362 -15.23 -9.51 0.13
CA ASP A 362 -16.69 -9.53 -0.08
C ASP A 362 -17.06 -10.91 -0.65
N HIS A 363 -17.93 -11.68 0.02
CA HIS A 363 -18.47 -12.94 -0.51
C HIS A 363 -19.84 -12.69 -1.14
N GLY A 364 -19.86 -12.56 -2.47
CA GLY A 364 -21.07 -12.75 -3.29
C GLY A 364 -21.07 -14.14 -3.93
N PRO A 365 -22.21 -14.85 -3.99
CA PRO A 365 -22.26 -16.23 -4.49
C PRO A 365 -21.97 -16.31 -5.99
N ALA A 366 -21.18 -17.30 -6.39
CA ALA A 366 -20.85 -17.59 -7.78
C ALA A 366 -22.06 -18.16 -8.57
N GLY A 367 -22.43 -17.45 -9.65
CA GLY A 367 -22.74 -18.04 -10.96
C GLY A 367 -24.16 -18.52 -11.24
N ARG A 368 -24.90 -17.77 -12.07
CA ARG A 368 -25.69 -18.29 -13.21
C ARG A 368 -25.75 -17.24 -14.36
N PRO A 369 -25.89 -17.66 -15.62
CA PRO A 369 -25.39 -16.93 -16.79
C PRO A 369 -26.31 -15.81 -17.27
N HIS A 370 -25.70 -14.85 -17.96
CA HIS A 370 -26.34 -13.70 -18.60
C HIS A 370 -27.63 -14.01 -19.36
N ARG A 371 -28.71 -13.30 -19.01
CA ARG A 371 -29.67 -12.74 -19.96
C ARG A 371 -29.89 -11.28 -19.59
N GLY A 372 -29.89 -10.43 -20.62
CA GLY A 372 -29.77 -8.99 -20.49
C GLY A 372 -30.94 -8.33 -19.79
N GLU A 373 -30.62 -7.31 -18.99
CA GLU A 373 -31.36 -6.04 -18.89
C GLU A 373 -30.62 -5.09 -17.92
N GLY A 374 -30.32 -3.88 -18.42
CA GLY A 374 -30.15 -2.65 -17.64
C GLY A 374 -29.21 -2.61 -16.42
N LEU A 375 -27.90 -2.55 -16.63
CA LEU A 375 -26.94 -2.25 -15.55
C LEU A 375 -26.96 -0.74 -15.20
N ARG A 376 -27.75 -0.36 -14.19
CA ARG A 376 -27.53 0.86 -13.38
C ARG A 376 -27.50 0.47 -11.90
N ARG A 377 -26.29 0.25 -11.35
CA ARG A 377 -25.89 0.22 -9.90
C ARG A 377 -24.46 -0.37 -9.84
N ARG A 378 -23.45 0.08 -9.08
CA ARG A 378 -23.20 1.21 -8.17
C ARG A 378 -21.75 1.67 -8.45
N LEU A 379 -21.57 2.91 -8.89
CA LEU A 379 -20.28 3.54 -9.23
C LEU A 379 -20.02 4.72 -8.28
N VAL A 380 -20.02 4.49 -6.97
CA VAL A 380 -19.85 5.61 -6.00
C VAL A 380 -18.37 5.76 -5.58
N GLY A 381 -17.64 4.66 -5.35
CA GLY A 381 -16.21 4.71 -5.03
C GLY A 381 -15.30 5.05 -6.23
N GLN A 382 -15.65 4.57 -7.44
CA GLN A 382 -14.87 4.81 -8.67
C GLN A 382 -15.05 6.23 -9.25
N GLN A 383 -16.16 6.92 -8.96
CA GLN A 383 -16.37 8.28 -9.46
C GLN A 383 -15.52 9.32 -8.72
N GLY A 384 -15.18 9.10 -7.45
CA GLY A 384 -14.29 9.98 -6.68
C GLY A 384 -12.89 10.04 -7.29
N GLY A 385 -12.29 8.88 -7.58
CA GLY A 385 -11.00 8.80 -8.26
C GLY A 385 -11.00 9.38 -9.68
N ARG A 386 -12.07 9.15 -10.46
CA ARG A 386 -12.23 9.73 -11.80
C ARG A 386 -12.41 11.26 -11.78
N ARG A 387 -13.15 11.81 -10.80
CA ARG A 387 -13.31 13.26 -10.63
C ARG A 387 -12.00 13.90 -10.16
N LEU A 388 -11.31 13.31 -9.19
CA LEU A 388 -10.03 13.81 -8.71
C LEU A 388 -8.96 13.77 -9.82
N ALA A 389 -8.85 12.66 -10.56
CA ALA A 389 -7.92 12.55 -11.69
C ALA A 389 -8.24 13.54 -12.83
N ARG A 390 -9.52 13.77 -13.14
CA ARG A 390 -9.94 14.80 -14.11
C ARG A 390 -9.67 16.22 -13.61
N GLN A 391 -9.89 16.48 -12.33
CA GLN A 391 -9.62 17.78 -11.71
C GLN A 391 -8.12 18.09 -11.64
N LEU A 392 -7.29 17.09 -11.31
CA LEU A 392 -5.82 17.21 -11.32
C LEU A 392 -5.28 17.37 -12.75
N ALA A 393 -5.80 16.62 -13.72
CA ALA A 393 -5.45 16.80 -15.13
C ALA A 393 -5.89 18.17 -15.69
N ALA A 394 -7.02 18.70 -15.23
CA ALA A 394 -7.48 20.04 -15.59
C ALA A 394 -6.68 21.14 -14.90
N ALA A 395 -6.24 20.93 -13.65
CA ALA A 395 -5.37 21.83 -12.91
C ALA A 395 -3.98 21.92 -13.56
N GLY A 396 -3.38 20.78 -13.95
CA GLY A 396 -2.12 20.75 -14.71
C GLY A 396 -2.21 21.50 -16.05
N ARG A 397 -3.33 21.39 -16.77
CA ARG A 397 -3.56 22.16 -18.01
C ARG A 397 -3.78 23.66 -17.75
N ARG A 398 -4.42 24.05 -16.65
CA ARG A 398 -4.62 25.47 -16.28
C ARG A 398 -3.32 26.15 -15.85
N VAL A 399 -2.44 25.44 -15.15
CA VAL A 399 -1.10 25.93 -14.78
C VAL A 399 -0.20 26.13 -16.01
N LEU A 400 -0.35 25.29 -17.04
CA LEU A 400 0.34 25.46 -18.32
C LEU A 400 -0.31 26.51 -19.24
N GLY A 401 -1.58 26.85 -19.04
CA GLY A 401 -2.36 27.77 -19.88
C GLY A 401 -2.36 29.24 -19.47
N GLN A 402 -1.89 29.59 -18.27
CA GLN A 402 -1.85 30.99 -17.81
C GLN A 402 -0.41 31.52 -17.75
N ARG A 403 0.09 32.00 -18.89
CA ARG A 403 1.22 32.94 -18.91
C ARG A 403 0.68 34.37 -18.84
N PRO A 404 0.98 35.17 -17.81
CA PRO A 404 0.61 36.58 -17.81
C PRO A 404 1.45 37.35 -18.85
N ARG A 405 0.82 38.27 -19.57
CA ARG A 405 1.48 39.21 -20.50
C ARG A 405 2.54 40.00 -19.73
N ARG A 406 3.82 39.88 -20.13
CA ARG A 406 4.95 40.60 -19.52
C ARG A 406 5.29 41.88 -20.31
N PRO A 407 5.68 42.99 -19.66
CA PRO A 407 5.99 44.26 -20.31
C PRO A 407 7.31 44.22 -21.12
N ALA A 408 7.37 45.04 -22.17
CA ALA A 408 8.35 44.96 -23.26
C ALA A 408 9.84 45.15 -22.88
N GLY A 409 10.17 45.60 -21.67
CA GLY A 409 11.55 45.79 -21.21
C GLY A 409 12.33 44.50 -20.92
N LEU A 410 11.64 43.41 -20.54
CA LEU A 410 12.30 42.18 -20.08
C LEU A 410 12.86 41.30 -21.22
N ARG A 411 12.37 41.48 -22.46
CA ARG A 411 12.79 40.68 -23.62
C ARG A 411 14.26 40.93 -24.02
N ARG A 412 14.75 42.16 -23.89
CA ARG A 412 16.14 42.51 -24.20
C ARG A 412 17.12 41.96 -23.16
N ALA A 413 16.76 41.97 -21.89
CA ALA A 413 17.57 41.41 -20.81
C ALA A 413 17.67 39.88 -20.87
N VAL A 414 16.55 39.18 -21.13
CA VAL A 414 16.52 37.71 -21.27
C VAL A 414 17.26 37.25 -22.53
N ALA A 415 17.18 37.99 -23.64
CA ALA A 415 17.96 37.68 -24.85
C ALA A 415 19.47 37.90 -24.66
N ALA A 416 19.88 38.89 -23.85
CA ALA A 416 21.28 39.10 -23.49
C ALA A 416 21.82 38.00 -22.55
N ALA A 417 21.00 37.58 -21.57
CA ALA A 417 21.33 36.47 -20.66
C ALA A 417 21.42 35.12 -21.39
N GLY A 418 20.50 34.84 -22.32
CA GLY A 418 20.52 33.63 -23.14
C GLY A 418 21.76 33.52 -24.04
N ARG A 419 22.22 34.65 -24.62
CA ARG A 419 23.45 34.68 -25.42
C ARG A 419 24.72 34.48 -24.59
N ARG A 420 24.75 34.95 -23.33
CA ARG A 420 25.86 34.67 -22.40
C ARG A 420 25.86 33.21 -21.95
N ALA A 421 24.71 32.64 -21.62
CA ALA A 421 24.58 31.22 -21.23
C ALA A 421 24.98 30.27 -22.37
N ALA A 422 24.59 30.57 -23.62
CA ALA A 422 24.99 29.77 -24.79
C ALA A 422 26.50 29.78 -25.04
N ARG A 423 27.19 30.92 -24.81
CA ARG A 423 28.66 31.00 -24.93
C ARG A 423 29.39 30.20 -23.84
N VAL A 424 28.85 30.16 -22.62
CA VAL A 424 29.39 29.37 -21.50
C VAL A 424 29.21 27.87 -21.76
N LEU A 425 28.05 27.44 -22.25
CA LEU A 425 27.78 26.06 -22.62
C LEU A 425 28.62 25.58 -23.81
N ALA A 426 28.88 26.44 -24.80
CA ALA A 426 29.76 26.16 -25.92
C ALA A 426 31.24 25.98 -25.50
N ARG A 427 31.71 26.78 -24.53
CA ARG A 427 33.04 26.59 -23.91
C ARG A 427 33.11 25.29 -23.10
N GLY A 428 32.09 24.98 -22.30
CA GLY A 428 32.02 23.74 -21.52
C GLY A 428 32.03 22.47 -22.39
N ARG A 429 31.34 22.47 -23.53
CA ARG A 429 31.36 21.35 -24.49
C ARG A 429 32.72 21.14 -25.14
N ARG A 430 33.48 22.20 -25.44
CA ARG A 430 34.85 22.10 -25.98
C ARG A 430 35.84 21.53 -24.96
N VAL A 431 35.75 21.96 -23.70
CA VAL A 431 36.59 21.44 -22.60
C VAL A 431 36.26 19.96 -22.31
N GLY A 432 34.98 19.59 -22.29
CA GLY A 432 34.56 18.19 -22.12
C GLY A 432 35.00 17.26 -23.27
N ALA A 433 35.04 17.76 -24.51
CA ALA A 433 35.57 17.01 -25.65
C ALA A 433 37.10 16.80 -25.57
N ALA A 434 37.85 17.80 -25.10
CA ALA A 434 39.29 17.68 -24.86
C ALA A 434 39.61 16.66 -23.75
N HIS A 435 38.83 16.68 -22.65
CA HIS A 435 39.00 15.73 -21.55
C HIS A 435 38.70 14.28 -21.96
N ARG A 436 37.67 14.05 -22.78
CA ARG A 436 37.35 12.71 -23.31
C ARG A 436 38.44 12.18 -24.24
N ARG A 437 39.03 13.03 -25.08
CA ARG A 437 40.17 12.66 -25.94
C ARG A 437 41.43 12.33 -25.12
N ALA A 438 41.68 13.05 -24.02
CA ALA A 438 42.79 12.75 -23.10
C ALA A 438 42.59 11.43 -22.34
N ARG A 439 41.34 11.12 -21.91
CA ARG A 439 41.00 9.85 -21.24
C ARG A 439 41.12 8.64 -22.17
N ALA A 440 40.70 8.78 -23.43
CA ALA A 440 40.86 7.73 -24.44
C ALA A 440 42.33 7.42 -24.77
N ARG A 441 43.20 8.44 -24.78
CA ARG A 441 44.65 8.26 -24.96
C ARG A 441 45.33 7.58 -23.77
N ARG A 442 44.87 7.82 -22.53
CA ARG A 442 45.36 7.11 -21.33
C ARG A 442 44.92 5.64 -21.30
N HIS A 443 43.69 5.33 -21.73
CA HIS A 443 43.24 3.93 -21.80
C HIS A 443 43.97 3.11 -22.86
N ARG A 444 44.33 3.69 -24.02
CA ARG A 444 45.16 2.99 -25.02
C ARG A 444 46.58 2.72 -24.52
N ARG A 445 47.22 3.66 -23.80
CA ARG A 445 48.54 3.44 -23.21
C ARG A 445 48.54 2.43 -22.05
N GLY A 446 47.44 2.27 -21.33
CA GLY A 446 47.31 1.26 -20.28
C GLY A 446 47.12 -0.17 -20.82
N ALA A 447 46.55 -0.32 -22.02
CA ALA A 447 46.36 -1.61 -22.66
C ALA A 447 47.67 -2.17 -23.27
N ASP A 448 48.57 -1.31 -23.76
CA ASP A 448 49.87 -1.72 -24.31
C ASP A 448 50.90 -2.15 -23.24
N LEU A 449 50.65 -1.85 -21.96
CA LEU A 449 51.53 -2.19 -20.84
C LEU A 449 51.25 -3.57 -20.23
N LEU A 450 50.15 -4.24 -20.63
CA LEU A 450 49.76 -5.56 -20.12
C LEU A 450 50.10 -6.72 -21.07
N THR A 451 50.71 -6.45 -22.22
CA THR A 451 51.07 -7.46 -23.24
C THR A 451 52.57 -7.80 -23.33
N ARG A 452 53.42 -7.27 -22.43
CA ARG A 452 54.85 -7.62 -22.37
C ARG A 452 55.16 -8.46 -21.13
N GLY A 453 55.15 -9.78 -21.30
CA GLY A 453 55.64 -10.74 -20.30
C GLY A 453 57.18 -10.69 -20.14
N PRO A 454 57.73 -11.15 -19.01
CA PRO A 454 59.16 -11.04 -18.72
C PRO A 454 59.97 -12.07 -19.51
N VAL A 455 61.00 -11.58 -20.20
CA VAL A 455 62.05 -12.38 -20.85
C VAL A 455 62.99 -12.92 -19.76
N ARG A 456 63.14 -14.26 -19.71
CA ARG A 456 64.21 -14.95 -18.97
C ARG A 456 65.57 -14.50 -19.52
N ARG A 457 66.48 -14.07 -18.65
CA ARG A 457 67.92 -14.03 -18.93
C ARG A 457 68.64 -15.00 -18.00
N SER A 458 69.28 -15.98 -18.63
CA SER A 458 70.39 -16.78 -18.12
C SER A 458 71.64 -15.91 -17.97
N GLY A 459 72.33 -16.09 -16.86
CA GLY A 459 73.61 -15.49 -16.50
C GLY A 459 73.98 -15.99 -15.12
#